data_AF-R7JNJ4-F1
#
_entry.id   AF-R7JNJ4-F1
#
_cell.length_a   1.000
_cell.length_b   1.000
_cell.length_c   1.000
_cell.angle_alpha   90.00
_cell.angle_beta   90.00
_cell.angle_gamma   90.00
#
_symmetry.space_group_name_H-M   'P 1'
#
loop_
_entity.id
_entity.type
_entity.pdbx_description
1 polymer ?
#
loop_
_entity_poly.entity_id
_entity_poly.type
_entity_poly.pdbx_seq_one_letter_code
_entity_poly.pdbx_strand_id
1 'polypeptide(L)'
;MEFLIDYGYIGVFIAAFLAATVLPFSSEVVLTGVLLAGSSYWPCMIAATLGNFLGGMSCYWLGMLGKIEWIEKYLKLDAQKVYKVQNWIKDKGSWMGFFVFLPGIGDFIAVALGFLRANIWIVAISMFLGKAIRYWIWMEFVFKVQSLI
;
A
#
# COMPACT_ATOMS: atom_id res chain seq x y z
N MET A 1 -10.41 1.44 16.24
CA MET A 1 -10.40 0.36 15.23
C MET A 1 -11.79 -0.22 15.04
N GLU A 2 -12.58 -0.40 16.10
CA GLU A 2 -13.98 -0.89 16.03
C GLU A 2 -14.83 -0.14 15.01
N PHE A 3 -14.77 1.20 14.96
CA PHE A 3 -15.49 1.99 13.96
C PHE A 3 -15.23 1.53 12.52
N LEU A 4 -13.98 1.26 12.12
CA LEU A 4 -13.67 0.80 10.76
C LEU A 4 -14.15 -0.64 10.51
N ILE A 5 -14.23 -1.47 11.55
CA ILE A 5 -14.73 -2.84 11.42
C ILE A 5 -16.25 -2.82 11.18
N ASP A 6 -16.97 -1.90 11.81
CA ASP A 6 -18.42 -1.71 11.62
C ASP A 6 -18.78 -1.27 10.20
N TYR A 7 -17.90 -0.54 9.50
CA TYR A 7 -18.08 -0.20 8.08
C TYR A 7 -17.75 -1.35 7.12
N GLY A 8 -17.34 -2.52 7.62
CA GLY A 8 -17.05 -3.71 6.83
C GLY A 8 -16.05 -3.43 5.70
N TYR A 9 -16.45 -3.69 4.45
CA TYR A 9 -15.61 -3.52 3.26
C TYR A 9 -15.11 -2.09 3.06
N ILE A 10 -15.94 -1.08 3.39
CA ILE A 10 -15.55 0.33 3.24
C ILE A 10 -14.46 0.68 4.25
N GLY A 11 -14.58 0.17 5.48
CA GLY A 11 -13.55 0.37 6.49
C GLY A 11 -12.23 -0.31 6.14
N VAL A 12 -12.28 -1.50 5.53
CA VAL A 12 -11.08 -2.16 4.97
C VAL A 12 -10.44 -1.30 3.89
N PHE A 13 -11.23 -0.76 2.96
CA PHE A 13 -10.73 0.12 1.90
C PHE A 13 -10.04 1.38 2.48
N ILE A 14 -10.70 2.07 3.41
CA ILE A 14 -10.16 3.29 4.04
C ILE A 14 -8.90 2.96 4.83
N ALA A 15 -8.91 1.88 5.62
CA ALA A 15 -7.75 1.44 6.38
C ALA A 15 -6.57 1.11 5.45
N ALA A 16 -6.81 0.39 4.36
CA ALA A 16 -5.81 0.04 3.37
C ALA A 16 -5.25 1.27 2.62
N PHE A 17 -6.10 2.24 2.31
CA PHE A 17 -5.69 3.49 1.69
C PHE A 17 -4.82 4.34 2.62
N LEU A 18 -5.23 4.50 3.87
CA LEU A 18 -4.49 5.26 4.87
C LEU A 18 -3.17 4.61 5.26
N ALA A 19 -3.16 3.27 5.36
CA ALA A 19 -1.95 2.47 5.59
C ALA A 19 -0.91 2.64 4.48
N ALA A 20 -1.36 2.84 3.25
CA ALA A 20 -0.50 2.96 2.07
C ALA A 20 -0.09 4.41 1.74
N THR A 21 -0.53 5.39 2.52
CA THR A 21 -0.27 6.81 2.28
C THR A 21 0.57 7.43 3.38
N VAL A 22 0.05 7.55 4.60
CA VAL A 22 0.62 8.43 5.62
C VAL A 22 0.72 7.78 6.99
N LEU A 23 -0.20 6.87 7.31
CA LEU A 23 -0.33 6.37 8.66
C LEU A 23 0.34 5.00 8.77
N PRO A 24 1.14 4.76 9.82
CA PRO A 24 1.56 3.40 10.20
C PRO A 24 0.33 2.67 10.75
N PHE A 25 -0.63 2.41 9.87
CA PHE A 25 -1.85 1.70 10.14
C PHE A 25 -1.68 0.29 9.60
N SER A 26 -1.93 -0.71 10.43
CA SER A 26 -1.95 -2.08 9.92
C SER A 26 -3.31 -2.34 9.29
N SER A 27 -3.37 -2.23 7.97
CA SER A 27 -4.56 -2.59 7.21
C SER A 27 -4.87 -4.08 7.32
N GLU A 28 -3.87 -4.90 7.61
CA GLU A 28 -4.01 -6.32 7.92
C GLU A 28 -4.88 -6.57 9.15
N VAL A 29 -4.69 -5.80 10.23
CA VAL A 29 -5.45 -5.99 11.47
C VAL A 29 -6.94 -5.68 11.23
N VAL A 30 -7.24 -4.60 10.50
CA VAL A 30 -8.63 -4.26 10.15
C VAL A 30 -9.23 -5.32 9.22
N LEU A 31 -8.47 -5.77 8.21
CA LEU A 31 -8.89 -6.83 7.29
C LEU A 31 -9.21 -8.13 8.04
N THR A 32 -8.31 -8.57 8.93
CA THR A 32 -8.52 -9.75 9.77
C THR A 32 -9.73 -9.60 10.68
N GLY A 33 -9.91 -8.45 11.33
CA GLY A 33 -11.09 -8.18 12.17
C GLY A 33 -12.41 -8.26 11.41
N VAL A 34 -12.47 -7.66 10.21
CA VAL A 34 -13.67 -7.69 9.35
C VAL A 34 -13.95 -9.09 8.81
N LEU A 35 -12.92 -9.87 8.48
CA LEU A 35 -13.06 -11.27 8.08
C LEU A 35 -13.59 -12.15 9.22
N LEU A 36 -13.04 -11.99 10.42
CA LEU A 36 -13.48 -12.73 11.61
C LEU A 36 -14.91 -12.35 12.04
N ALA A 37 -15.37 -11.13 11.72
CA ALA A 37 -16.75 -10.71 11.90
C ALA A 37 -17.74 -11.36 10.89
N GLY A 38 -17.27 -12.24 10.00
CA GLY A 38 -18.10 -12.99 9.06
C GLY A 38 -18.23 -12.38 7.66
N SER A 39 -17.39 -11.41 7.32
CA SER A 39 -17.42 -10.79 5.99
C SER A 39 -16.88 -11.71 4.90
N SER A 40 -17.39 -11.54 3.67
CA SER A 40 -17.00 -12.36 2.53
C SER A 40 -15.54 -12.11 2.10
N TYR A 41 -14.83 -13.20 1.77
CA TYR A 41 -13.44 -13.19 1.34
C TYR A 41 -13.15 -12.23 0.16
N TRP A 42 -13.86 -12.44 -0.96
CA TRP A 42 -13.57 -11.73 -2.21
C TRP A 42 -13.79 -10.21 -2.13
N PRO A 43 -14.90 -9.69 -1.56
CA PRO A 43 -15.07 -8.26 -1.39
C PRO A 43 -14.04 -7.63 -0.46
N CYS A 44 -13.64 -8.31 0.63
CA CYS A 44 -12.56 -7.85 1.52
C CYS A 44 -11.23 -7.73 0.77
N MET A 45 -10.87 -8.74 -0.03
CA MET A 45 -9.67 -8.75 -0.86
C MET A 45 -9.67 -7.56 -1.84
N ILE A 46 -10.78 -7.35 -2.55
CA ILE A 46 -10.90 -6.28 -3.54
C ILE A 46 -10.80 -4.92 -2.86
N ALA A 47 -11.53 -4.71 -1.76
CA ALA A 47 -11.49 -3.47 -1.00
C ALA A 47 -10.08 -3.15 -0.48
N ALA A 48 -9.41 -4.13 0.13
CA ALA A 48 -8.06 -3.97 0.66
C ALA A 48 -7.05 -3.65 -0.45
N THR A 49 -7.12 -4.40 -1.56
CA THR A 49 -6.20 -4.22 -2.70
C THR A 49 -6.41 -2.86 -3.35
N LEU A 50 -7.64 -2.45 -3.63
CA LEU A 50 -7.95 -1.16 -4.24
C LEU A 50 -7.56 0.02 -3.34
N GLY A 51 -7.87 -0.05 -2.04
CA GLY A 51 -7.49 0.99 -1.11
C GLY A 51 -5.97 1.17 -1.06
N ASN A 52 -5.24 0.06 -0.91
CA ASN A 52 -3.77 0.09 -0.82
C ASN A 52 -3.13 0.53 -2.15
N PHE A 53 -3.69 0.10 -3.29
CA PHE A 53 -3.26 0.53 -4.61
C PHE A 53 -3.42 2.04 -4.79
N LEU A 54 -4.61 2.59 -4.52
CA LEU A 54 -4.89 4.02 -4.66
C LEU A 54 -4.05 4.85 -3.68
N GLY A 55 -3.79 4.35 -2.48
CA GLY A 55 -2.90 5.00 -1.54
C GLY A 55 -1.46 5.05 -2.05
N GLY A 56 -0.93 3.93 -2.55
CA GLY A 56 0.40 3.88 -3.16
C GLY A 56 0.55 4.76 -4.41
N MET A 57 -0.50 4.82 -5.24
CA MET A 57 -0.53 5.72 -6.40
C MET A 57 -0.56 7.19 -5.98
N SER A 58 -1.19 7.52 -4.85
CA SER A 58 -1.16 8.86 -4.28
C SER A 58 0.27 9.25 -3.86
N CYS A 59 1.03 8.34 -3.24
CA CYS A 59 2.45 8.52 -2.95
C CYS A 59 3.29 8.72 -4.23
N TYR A 60 3.03 7.91 -5.26
CA TYR A 60 3.66 8.08 -6.57
C TYR A 60 3.37 9.46 -7.19
N TRP A 61 2.12 9.93 -7.14
CA TRP A 61 1.74 11.25 -7.64
C TRP A 61 2.43 12.38 -6.86
N LEU A 62 2.48 12.27 -5.53
CA LEU A 62 3.21 13.23 -4.69
C LEU A 62 4.70 13.27 -5.04
N GLY A 63 5.29 12.11 -5.31
CA GLY A 63 6.65 12.02 -5.84
C GLY A 63 6.83 12.71 -7.19
N MET A 64 5.88 12.52 -8.11
CA MET A 64 5.91 13.12 -9.45
C MET A 64 5.81 14.65 -9.43
N LEU A 65 5.13 15.22 -8.43
CA LEU A 65 5.10 16.68 -8.22
C LEU A 65 6.47 17.25 -7.83
N GLY A 66 7.40 16.43 -7.33
CA GLY A 66 8.77 16.82 -7.03
C GLY A 66 8.93 17.75 -5.83
N LYS A 67 7.87 18.00 -5.06
CA LYS A 67 7.88 18.91 -3.91
C LYS A 67 8.25 18.16 -2.64
N ILE A 68 9.54 18.17 -2.30
CA ILE A 68 10.09 17.48 -1.12
C ILE A 68 9.41 17.94 0.17
N GLU A 69 9.12 19.24 0.29
CA GLU A 69 8.38 19.83 1.41
C GLU A 69 7.03 19.14 1.64
N TRP A 70 6.34 18.72 0.56
CA TRP A 70 5.06 18.03 0.66
C TRP A 70 5.25 16.59 1.13
N ILE A 71 6.33 15.93 0.75
CA ILE A 71 6.63 14.58 1.19
C ILE A 71 6.95 14.55 2.67
N GLU A 72 7.77 15.47 3.15
CA GLU A 72 8.07 15.59 4.58
C GLU A 72 6.83 15.99 5.38
N LYS A 73 6.01 16.92 4.87
CA LYS A 73 4.82 17.40 5.57
C LYS A 73 3.67 16.38 5.60
N TYR A 74 3.35 15.78 4.45
CA TYR A 74 2.17 14.93 4.30
C TYR A 74 2.51 13.45 4.53
N LEU A 75 3.61 12.95 3.96
CA LEU A 75 3.98 11.53 4.07
C LEU A 75 4.91 11.27 5.27
N LYS A 76 5.44 12.32 5.92
CA LYS A 76 6.42 12.21 7.03
C LYS A 76 7.64 11.35 6.67
N LEU A 77 7.98 11.31 5.38
CA LEU A 77 9.13 10.57 4.87
C LEU A 77 10.34 11.50 4.85
N ASP A 78 11.47 11.01 5.37
CA ASP A 78 12.75 11.69 5.34
C ASP A 78 13.24 11.86 3.90
N ALA A 79 13.45 13.11 3.47
CA ALA A 79 13.92 13.43 2.14
C ALA A 79 15.23 12.72 1.76
N GLN A 80 16.19 12.59 2.70
CA GLN A 80 17.45 11.91 2.43
C GLN A 80 17.25 10.43 2.09
N LYS A 81 16.31 9.76 2.77
CA LYS A 81 15.97 8.36 2.47
C LYS A 81 15.29 8.24 1.11
N VAL A 82 14.38 9.16 0.77
CA VAL A 82 13.76 9.21 -0.56
C VAL A 82 14.83 9.35 -1.64
N TYR A 83 15.79 10.25 -1.48
CA TYR A 83 16.92 10.41 -2.41
C TYR A 83 17.80 9.17 -2.52
N LYS A 84 18.08 8.50 -1.39
CA LYS A 84 18.85 7.26 -1.38
C LYS A 84 18.14 6.15 -2.16
N VAL A 85 16.83 6.01 -1.95
CA VAL A 85 16.00 5.03 -2.69
C VAL A 85 15.91 5.41 -4.16
N GLN A 86 15.73 6.69 -4.48
CA GLN A 86 15.73 7.22 -5.85
C GLN A 86 17.02 6.84 -6.58
N ASN A 87 18.19 7.11 -5.99
CA ASN A 87 19.47 6.75 -6.58
C ASN A 87 19.66 5.24 -6.74
N TRP A 88 19.09 4.44 -5.85
CA TRP A 88 19.16 2.98 -5.92
C TRP A 88 18.26 2.38 -7.01
N ILE A 89 17.11 3.01 -7.31
CA ILE A 89 16.15 2.51 -8.30
C ILE A 89 16.25 3.18 -9.67
N LYS A 90 17.02 4.27 -9.83
CA LYS A 90 17.12 5.04 -11.09
C LYS A 90 17.45 4.17 -12.31
N ASP A 91 18.28 3.15 -12.14
CA ASP A 91 18.73 2.25 -13.22
C ASP A 91 17.91 0.95 -13.29
N LYS A 92 16.94 0.75 -12.38
CA LYS A 92 16.15 -0.49 -12.25
C LYS A 92 14.80 -0.44 -12.98
N GLY A 93 14.42 0.75 -13.48
CA GLY A 93 13.21 0.96 -14.27
C GLY A 93 11.89 0.86 -13.48
N SER A 94 10.77 1.02 -14.19
CA SER A 94 9.42 1.12 -13.61
C SER A 94 8.92 -0.14 -12.90
N TRP A 95 9.54 -1.31 -13.13
CA TRP A 95 9.15 -2.59 -12.52
C TRP A 95 9.38 -2.64 -11.01
N MET A 96 10.20 -1.73 -10.47
CA MET A 96 10.36 -1.58 -9.03
C MET A 96 9.05 -1.24 -8.30
N GLY A 97 8.02 -0.79 -9.04
CA GLY A 97 6.66 -0.63 -8.51
C GLY A 97 6.12 -1.91 -7.87
N PHE A 98 6.57 -3.08 -8.32
CA PHE A 98 6.22 -4.36 -7.69
C PHE A 98 6.59 -4.39 -6.21
N PHE A 99 7.76 -3.90 -5.82
CA PHE A 99 8.26 -3.98 -4.44
C PHE A 99 7.61 -2.98 -3.47
N VAL A 100 6.67 -2.15 -3.94
CA VAL A 100 5.93 -1.20 -3.11
C VAL A 100 5.07 -1.90 -2.05
N PHE A 101 4.80 -3.21 -2.18
CA PHE A 101 4.12 -3.95 -1.13
C PHE A 101 4.96 -4.12 0.15
N LEU A 102 6.29 -3.92 0.10
CA LEU A 102 7.17 -4.15 1.25
C LEU A 102 6.88 -3.14 2.38
N PRO A 103 6.66 -3.60 3.63
CA PRO A 103 6.37 -2.72 4.75
C PRO A 103 7.54 -1.78 5.04
N GLY A 104 7.25 -0.51 5.32
CA GLY A 104 8.22 0.52 5.71
C GLY A 104 9.08 1.08 4.57
N ILE A 105 9.40 0.29 3.53
CA ILE A 105 10.22 0.74 2.38
C ILE A 105 9.35 1.09 1.17
N GLY A 106 8.18 0.46 1.03
CA GLY A 106 7.33 0.58 -0.14
C GLY A 106 6.94 2.02 -0.49
N ASP A 107 6.62 2.83 0.51
CA ASP A 107 6.22 4.23 0.29
C ASP A 107 7.38 5.07 -0.26
N PHE A 108 8.60 4.84 0.22
CA PHE A 108 9.79 5.48 -0.35
C PHE A 108 10.01 5.07 -1.81
N ILE A 109 9.76 3.80 -2.16
CA ILE A 109 9.85 3.32 -3.56
C ILE A 109 8.80 4.00 -4.42
N ALA A 110 7.55 4.09 -3.96
CA ALA A 110 6.45 4.72 -4.70
C ALA A 110 6.76 6.20 -4.98
N VAL A 111 7.19 6.95 -3.96
CA VAL A 111 7.58 8.35 -4.09
C VAL A 111 8.80 8.51 -5.01
N ALA A 112 9.83 7.68 -4.84
CA ALA A 112 11.03 7.73 -5.68
C ALA A 112 10.74 7.44 -7.16
N LEU A 113 9.84 6.48 -7.45
CA LEU A 113 9.37 6.21 -8.81
C LEU A 113 8.64 7.41 -9.41
N GLY A 114 7.85 8.10 -8.58
CA GLY A 114 7.21 9.36 -8.94
C GLY A 114 8.23 10.43 -9.32
N PHE A 115 9.26 10.62 -8.47
CA PHE A 115 10.35 11.57 -8.71
C PHE A 115 11.07 11.32 -10.03
N LEU A 116 11.29 10.05 -10.36
CA LEU A 116 11.93 9.62 -11.61
C LEU A 116 11.00 9.69 -12.81
N ARG A 117 9.72 10.04 -12.62
CA ARG A 117 8.67 10.05 -13.66
C ARG A 117 8.63 8.72 -14.42
N ALA A 118 8.74 7.62 -13.69
CA ALA A 118 8.66 6.28 -14.24
C ALA A 118 7.33 6.08 -15.01
N ASN A 119 7.29 5.18 -15.99
CA ASN A 119 6.04 4.94 -16.73
C ASN A 119 4.89 4.54 -15.79
N ILE A 120 3.86 5.38 -15.71
CA ILE A 120 2.73 5.24 -14.78
C ILE A 120 1.99 3.91 -14.95
N TRP A 121 1.88 3.39 -16.17
CA TRP A 121 1.17 2.13 -16.45
C TRP A 121 1.93 0.94 -15.90
N ILE A 122 3.25 0.91 -16.09
CA ILE A 122 4.10 -0.16 -15.57
C ILE A 122 4.13 -0.11 -14.04
N VAL A 123 4.26 1.08 -13.46
CA VAL A 123 4.23 1.27 -12.00
C VAL A 123 2.86 0.83 -11.45
N ALA A 124 1.76 1.25 -12.06
CA ALA A 124 0.42 0.91 -11.61
C ALA A 124 0.18 -0.60 -11.64
N ILE A 125 0.48 -1.26 -12.77
CA ILE A 125 0.27 -2.71 -12.92
C ILE A 125 1.17 -3.48 -11.93
N SER A 126 2.46 -3.15 -11.87
CA SER A 126 3.40 -3.84 -10.98
C SER A 126 3.04 -3.64 -9.51
N MET A 127 2.69 -2.41 -9.10
CA MET A 127 2.26 -2.08 -7.74
C MET A 127 0.95 -2.79 -7.37
N PHE A 128 -0.02 -2.81 -8.27
CA PHE A 128 -1.28 -3.51 -8.07
C PHE A 128 -1.04 -5.00 -7.83
N LEU A 129 -0.24 -5.65 -8.69
CA LEU A 129 0.09 -7.07 -8.55
C LEU A 129 0.81 -7.35 -7.22
N GLY A 130 1.82 -6.55 -6.86
CA GLY A 130 2.55 -6.73 -5.61
C GLY A 130 1.64 -6.62 -4.37
N LYS A 131 0.76 -5.62 -4.34
CA LYS A 131 -0.18 -5.40 -3.23
C LYS A 131 -1.28 -6.46 -3.18
N ALA A 132 -1.78 -6.90 -4.32
CA ALA A 132 -2.75 -8.00 -4.41
C ALA A 132 -2.16 -9.30 -3.85
N ILE A 133 -0.91 -9.63 -4.21
CA ILE A 133 -0.22 -10.81 -3.70
C ILE A 133 -0.02 -10.73 -2.18
N ARG A 134 0.36 -9.56 -1.64
CA ARG A 134 0.49 -9.36 -0.18
C ARG A 134 -0.81 -9.71 0.55
N TYR A 135 -1.93 -9.16 0.10
CA TYR A 135 -3.22 -9.43 0.75
C TYR A 135 -3.67 -10.87 0.56
N TRP A 136 -3.39 -11.46 -0.60
CA TRP A 136 -3.67 -12.87 -0.83
C TRP A 136 -2.94 -13.77 0.16
N ILE A 137 -1.62 -13.62 0.27
CA ILE A 137 -0.80 -14.39 1.22
C ILE A 137 -1.30 -14.18 2.66
N TRP A 138 -1.63 -12.94 3.02
CA TRP A 138 -2.15 -12.64 4.37
C TRP A 138 -3.50 -13.29 4.63
N MET A 139 -4.45 -13.19 3.70
CA MET A 139 -5.78 -13.79 3.85
C MET A 139 -5.70 -15.31 3.89
N GLU A 140 -4.91 -15.95 3.02
CA GLU A 140 -4.68 -17.40 3.08
C GLU A 140 -4.13 -17.83 4.45
N PHE A 141 -3.19 -17.05 5.00
CA PHE A 141 -2.66 -17.30 6.34
C PHE A 141 -3.75 -17.19 7.42
N VAL A 142 -4.57 -16.14 7.38
CA VAL A 142 -5.69 -15.94 8.33
C VAL A 142 -6.69 -17.09 8.28
N PHE A 143 -7.11 -17.51 7.08
CA PHE A 143 -8.05 -18.62 6.91
C PHE A 143 -7.47 -19.95 7.42
N LYS A 144 -6.19 -20.21 7.12
CA LYS A 144 -5.52 -21.41 7.62
C LYS A 144 -5.45 -21.43 9.14
N VAL A 145 -5.13 -20.30 9.77
CA VAL A 145 -5.13 -20.18 11.24
C VAL A 145 -6.53 -20.36 11.82
N GLN A 146 -7.56 -19.77 11.20
CA GLN A 146 -8.95 -19.93 11.64
C GLN A 146 -9.43 -21.39 11.56
N SER A 147 -8.96 -22.17 10.59
CA SER A 147 -9.27 -23.61 10.49
C SER A 147 -8.59 -24.50 11.54
N LEU A 148 -7.60 -23.96 12.27
CA LEU A 148 -6.85 -24.67 13.31
C LEU A 148 -7.36 -24.40 14.73
N ILE A 149 -8.27 -23.42 14.89
CA ILE A 149 -8.88 -23.01 16.16
C ILE A 149 -10.31 -23.53 16.21
#